data_AF-A0A090FB44-F1
#
_entry.id   AF-A0A090FB44-F1
#
_cell.length_a   1.000
_cell.length_b   1.000
_cell.length_c   1.000
_cell.angle_alpha   90.00
_cell.angle_beta   90.00
_cell.angle_gamma   90.00
#
_symmetry.space_group_name_H-M   'P 1'
#
loop_
_entity.id
_entity.type
_entity.pdbx_description
1 polymer ?
#
loop_
_entity_poly.entity_id
_entity_poly.type
_entity_poly.pdbx_seq_one_letter_code
_entity_poly.pdbx_strand_id
1 'polypeptide(L)'
;MPTQVDLREALAAELNKPDLDFERIAEVASELISSDTSRARFSVDAGLVARLGRELVARHETALSELVKNAYDADATRVAVRISNPSHANYIEIADDGVGMTSEELVRGFMRLATDEKVTNPISVKFKRRRAGRKGIGRFAAERLGKKLTLTTATADASSALRVEIDWERFTPGKELGAISAPITLVPKERLHGTTLRIERLRDNWPPTTWP
;
A
#
# COMPACT_ATOMS: atom_id res chain seq x y z
N MET A 1 22.92 -23.87 -7.91
CA MET A 1 22.60 -22.42 -7.95
C MET A 1 22.97 -21.92 -9.33
N PRO A 2 22.16 -21.05 -9.95
CA PRO A 2 22.47 -20.48 -11.26
C PRO A 2 23.83 -19.76 -11.24
N THR A 3 24.59 -19.83 -12.32
CA THR A 3 25.81 -19.04 -12.51
C THR A 3 25.45 -17.59 -12.90
N GLN A 4 26.41 -16.66 -12.81
CA GLN A 4 26.24 -15.31 -13.34
C GLN A 4 25.91 -15.29 -14.83
N VAL A 5 26.41 -16.26 -15.59
CA VAL A 5 26.11 -16.39 -17.03
C VAL A 5 24.64 -16.76 -17.20
N ASP A 6 24.17 -17.79 -16.48
CA ASP A 6 22.77 -18.22 -16.51
C ASP A 6 21.81 -17.07 -16.15
N LEU A 7 22.16 -16.28 -15.13
CA LEU A 7 21.34 -15.14 -14.68
C LEU A 7 21.32 -14.00 -15.71
N ARG A 8 22.44 -13.73 -16.39
CA ARG A 8 22.50 -12.72 -17.46
C ARG A 8 21.69 -13.15 -18.67
N GLU A 9 21.78 -14.42 -19.05
CA GLU A 9 21.00 -14.98 -20.15
C GLU A 9 19.51 -14.96 -19.84
N ALA A 10 19.12 -15.35 -18.62
CA ALA A 10 17.74 -15.28 -18.17
C ALA A 10 17.21 -13.85 -18.18
N LEU A 11 17.97 -12.87 -17.66
CA LEU A 11 17.58 -11.47 -17.68
C LEU A 11 17.43 -10.93 -19.12
N ALA A 12 18.38 -11.27 -20.00
CA ALA A 12 18.33 -10.90 -21.41
C ALA A 12 17.12 -11.53 -22.11
N ALA A 13 16.79 -12.78 -21.81
CA ALA A 13 15.63 -13.45 -22.37
C ALA A 13 14.33 -12.75 -21.97
N GLU A 14 14.16 -12.38 -20.69
CA GLU A 14 12.99 -11.63 -20.22
C GLU A 14 12.86 -10.26 -20.88
N LEU A 15 13.97 -9.52 -21.00
CA LEU A 15 14.00 -8.19 -21.61
C LEU A 15 13.68 -8.18 -23.11
N ASN A 16 13.83 -9.33 -23.79
CA ASN A 16 13.53 -9.48 -25.22
C ASN A 16 12.13 -10.01 -25.50
N LYS A 17 11.31 -10.31 -24.48
CA LYS A 17 9.91 -10.72 -24.68
C LYS A 17 9.07 -9.52 -25.13
N PRO A 18 8.06 -9.71 -25.99
CA PRO A 18 7.13 -8.65 -26.39
C PRO A 18 6.32 -8.12 -25.20
N ASP A 19 5.92 -9.03 -24.30
CA ASP A 19 5.26 -8.70 -23.04
C ASP A 19 6.26 -8.90 -21.90
N LEU A 20 6.68 -7.78 -21.28
CA LEU A 20 7.68 -7.79 -20.21
C LEU A 20 7.05 -8.25 -18.89
N ASP A 21 7.64 -9.28 -18.29
CA ASP A 21 7.36 -9.68 -16.92
C ASP A 21 8.27 -8.91 -15.96
N PHE A 22 7.79 -7.75 -15.48
CA PHE A 22 8.56 -6.89 -14.58
C PHE A 22 8.84 -7.55 -13.21
N GLU A 23 8.01 -8.49 -12.74
CA GLU A 23 8.28 -9.21 -11.49
C GLU A 23 9.47 -10.14 -11.70
N ARG A 24 9.45 -10.93 -12.79
CA ARG A 24 10.55 -11.82 -13.15
C ARG A 24 11.86 -11.06 -13.43
N ILE A 25 11.79 -9.93 -14.12
CA ILE A 25 12.94 -9.06 -14.37
C ILE A 25 13.56 -8.60 -13.04
N ALA A 26 12.75 -8.16 -12.08
CA ALA A 26 13.23 -7.72 -10.77
C ALA A 26 13.88 -8.86 -9.97
N GLU A 27 13.29 -10.06 -9.99
CA GLU A 27 13.84 -11.26 -9.34
C GLU A 27 15.22 -11.61 -9.89
N VAL A 28 15.33 -11.80 -11.22
CA VAL A 28 16.59 -12.21 -11.86
C VAL A 28 17.65 -11.12 -11.72
N ALA A 29 17.27 -9.85 -11.81
CA ALA A 29 18.20 -8.74 -11.58
C ALA A 29 18.72 -8.74 -10.13
N SER A 30 17.87 -9.01 -9.14
CA SER A 30 18.29 -9.08 -7.74
C SER A 30 19.22 -10.27 -7.47
N GLU A 31 18.93 -11.44 -8.05
CA GLU A 31 19.82 -12.62 -7.98
C GLU A 31 21.18 -12.34 -8.63
N LEU A 32 21.19 -11.70 -9.80
CA LEU A 32 22.42 -11.31 -10.49
C LEU A 32 23.24 -10.32 -9.65
N ILE A 33 22.61 -9.30 -9.08
CA ILE A 33 23.28 -8.33 -8.20
C ILE A 33 23.83 -8.99 -6.94
N SER A 34 23.09 -9.96 -6.37
CA SER A 34 23.48 -10.68 -5.16
C SER A 34 24.61 -11.69 -5.39
N SER A 35 24.82 -12.12 -6.64
CA SER A 35 25.93 -13.00 -7.02
C SER A 35 27.29 -12.28 -7.08
N ASP A 36 27.32 -10.95 -7.01
CA ASP A 36 28.55 -10.15 -6.92
C ASP A 36 29.13 -10.22 -5.50
N THR A 37 30.04 -11.15 -5.27
CA THR A 37 30.70 -11.34 -3.95
C THR A 37 31.73 -10.25 -3.63
N SER A 38 32.02 -9.33 -4.55
CA SER A 38 32.99 -8.26 -4.30
C SER A 38 32.40 -7.10 -3.48
N ARG A 39 31.07 -7.04 -3.31
CA ARG A 39 30.37 -5.96 -2.60
C ARG A 39 29.28 -6.51 -1.69
N ALA A 40 29.31 -6.14 -0.41
CA ALA A 40 28.17 -6.36 0.49
C ALA A 40 27.05 -5.36 0.17
N ARG A 41 25.79 -5.82 0.19
CA ARG A 41 24.60 -5.03 -0.12
C ARG A 41 23.50 -5.29 0.90
N PHE A 42 22.70 -4.28 1.21
CA PHE A 42 21.46 -4.47 1.94
C PHE A 42 20.38 -4.99 1.00
N SER A 43 19.59 -5.93 1.47
CA SER A 43 18.33 -6.36 0.85
C SER A 43 17.18 -6.25 1.84
N VAL A 44 15.95 -6.26 1.33
CA VAL A 44 14.75 -6.09 2.15
C VAL A 44 13.79 -7.25 1.91
N ASP A 45 13.72 -8.14 2.89
CA ASP A 45 12.78 -9.26 2.89
C ASP A 45 11.33 -8.77 2.91
N ALA A 46 10.50 -9.29 2.01
CA ALA A 46 9.09 -8.91 1.89
C ALA A 46 8.28 -9.21 3.17
N GLY A 47 8.65 -10.26 3.91
CA GLY A 47 8.06 -10.62 5.18
C GLY A 47 8.26 -9.56 6.27
N LEU A 48 9.20 -8.62 6.09
CA LEU A 48 9.34 -7.45 6.97
C LEU A 48 8.06 -6.62 7.02
N VAL A 49 7.31 -6.49 5.92
CA VAL A 49 6.07 -5.70 5.88
C VAL A 49 5.05 -6.23 6.89
N ALA A 50 4.86 -7.55 6.92
CA ALA A 50 3.94 -8.20 7.84
C ALA A 50 4.42 -8.12 9.31
N ARG A 51 5.74 -8.13 9.56
CA ARG A 51 6.30 -7.93 10.90
C ARG A 51 6.07 -6.49 11.38
N LEU A 52 6.39 -5.50 10.55
CA LEU A 52 6.17 -4.09 10.86
C LEU A 52 4.70 -3.78 11.10
N GLY A 53 3.78 -4.37 10.33
CA GLY A 53 2.34 -4.29 10.59
C GLY A 53 1.94 -4.71 12.00
N ARG A 54 2.43 -5.87 12.44
CA ARG A 54 2.13 -6.43 13.77
C ARG A 54 2.85 -5.73 14.92
N GLU A 55 4.10 -5.32 14.72
CA GLU A 55 4.93 -4.70 15.77
C GLU A 55 4.62 -3.21 15.96
N LEU A 56 4.42 -2.46 14.87
CA LEU A 56 4.16 -1.01 14.95
C LEU A 56 2.73 -0.71 15.36
N VAL A 57 1.79 -1.63 15.09
CA VAL A 57 0.36 -1.44 15.34
C VAL A 57 -0.18 -2.60 16.18
N ALA A 58 0.11 -2.55 17.48
CA ALA A 58 -0.27 -3.60 18.42
C ALA A 58 -1.79 -3.84 18.48
N ARG A 59 -2.59 -2.77 18.46
CA ARG A 59 -4.05 -2.83 18.64
C ARG A 59 -4.81 -2.43 17.38
N HIS A 60 -5.86 -3.17 17.05
CA HIS A 60 -6.64 -2.99 15.84
C HIS A 60 -7.45 -1.68 15.84
N GLU A 61 -7.85 -1.18 17.02
CA GLU A 61 -8.47 0.14 17.17
C GLU A 61 -7.49 1.28 16.88
N THR A 62 -6.21 1.08 17.24
CA THR A 62 -5.15 2.03 16.90
C THR A 62 -4.92 2.04 15.39
N ALA A 63 -4.96 0.88 14.74
CA ALA A 63 -4.88 0.78 13.28
C ALA A 63 -5.99 1.58 12.60
N LEU A 64 -7.24 1.37 13.03
CA LEU A 64 -8.39 2.11 12.50
C LEU A 64 -8.25 3.62 12.74
N SER A 65 -7.85 4.03 13.94
CA SER A 65 -7.62 5.45 14.27
C SER A 65 -6.55 6.08 13.37
N GLU A 66 -5.44 5.40 13.09
CA GLU A 66 -4.40 5.92 12.19
C GLU A 66 -4.91 6.09 10.75
N LEU A 67 -5.78 5.20 10.27
CA LEU A 67 -6.40 5.35 8.95
C LEU A 67 -7.39 6.53 8.90
N VAL A 68 -8.19 6.73 9.95
CA VAL A 68 -9.07 7.91 10.07
C VAL A 68 -8.26 9.21 10.15
N LYS A 69 -7.12 9.22 10.84
CA LYS A 69 -6.20 10.38 10.86
C LYS A 69 -5.62 10.68 9.48
N ASN A 70 -5.39 9.68 8.63
CA ASN A 70 -4.91 9.94 7.28
C ASN A 70 -5.97 10.67 6.43
N ALA A 71 -7.25 10.36 6.61
CA ALA A 71 -8.32 11.13 5.98
C ALA A 71 -8.34 12.58 6.46
N TYR A 72 -8.15 12.81 7.77
CA TYR A 72 -8.00 14.16 8.33
C TYR A 72 -6.81 14.91 7.72
N ASP A 73 -5.65 14.24 7.58
CA ASP A 73 -4.43 14.79 6.97
C ASP A 73 -4.61 15.12 5.49
N ALA A 74 -5.53 14.42 4.81
CA ALA A 74 -5.95 14.64 3.43
C ALA A 74 -7.03 15.72 3.30
N ASP A 75 -7.24 16.55 4.33
CA ASP A 75 -8.24 17.62 4.33
C ASP A 75 -9.68 17.10 4.13
N ALA A 76 -10.02 15.92 4.67
CA ALA A 76 -11.40 15.47 4.69
C ALA A 76 -12.26 16.33 5.64
N THR A 77 -13.51 16.56 5.24
CA THR A 77 -14.59 17.12 6.08
C THR A 77 -15.49 16.03 6.65
N ARG A 78 -15.57 14.87 6.01
CA ARG A 78 -16.33 13.71 6.44
C ARG A 78 -15.51 12.45 6.23
N VAL A 79 -15.60 11.54 7.20
CA VAL A 79 -15.04 10.20 7.12
C VAL A 79 -16.12 9.23 7.55
N ALA A 80 -16.53 8.34 6.66
CA ALA A 80 -17.46 7.27 6.94
C ALA A 80 -16.68 5.96 7.20
N VAL A 81 -17.05 5.25 8.27
CA VAL A 81 -16.48 3.95 8.60
C VAL A 81 -17.59 2.91 8.62
N ARG A 82 -17.44 1.85 7.81
CA ARG A 82 -18.36 0.72 7.75
C ARG A 82 -17.64 -0.55 8.09
N ILE A 83 -18.18 -1.31 9.03
CA ILE A 83 -17.66 -2.61 9.43
C ILE A 83 -18.74 -3.63 9.15
N SER A 84 -18.43 -4.54 8.24
CA SER A 84 -19.29 -5.65 7.86
C SER A 84 -18.63 -6.94 8.29
N ASN A 85 -19.39 -7.81 8.97
CA ASN A 85 -18.89 -9.09 9.45
C ASN A 85 -19.83 -10.27 9.16
N PRO A 86 -20.22 -10.51 7.89
CA PRO A 86 -20.78 -11.80 7.50
C PRO A 86 -19.67 -12.84 7.56
N SER A 87 -19.98 -14.05 8.03
CA SER A 87 -19.05 -15.14 8.36
C SER A 87 -18.01 -15.50 7.29
N HIS A 88 -18.20 -15.06 6.03
CA HIS A 88 -17.32 -15.33 4.90
C HIS A 88 -16.97 -14.12 4.01
N ALA A 89 -17.40 -12.89 4.36
CA ALA A 89 -17.13 -11.68 3.55
C ALA A 89 -16.95 -10.43 4.43
N ASN A 90 -16.12 -10.56 5.46
CA ASN A 90 -15.87 -9.48 6.41
C ASN A 90 -14.97 -8.39 5.83
N TYR A 91 -15.32 -7.14 6.08
CA TYR A 91 -14.54 -6.00 5.65
C TYR A 91 -14.68 -4.79 6.58
N ILE A 92 -13.66 -3.93 6.55
CA ILE A 92 -13.69 -2.57 7.08
C ILE A 92 -13.51 -1.64 5.89
N GLU A 93 -14.44 -0.72 5.71
CA GLU A 93 -14.38 0.32 4.68
C GLU A 93 -14.26 1.68 5.35
N ILE A 94 -13.25 2.44 4.96
CA ILE A 94 -12.99 3.80 5.41
C ILE A 94 -13.02 4.69 4.19
N ALA A 95 -13.96 5.61 4.15
CA ALA A 95 -14.27 6.42 3.00
C ALA A 95 -14.25 7.90 3.40
N ASP A 96 -13.39 8.68 2.78
CA ASP A 96 -13.26 10.11 3.03
C ASP A 96 -13.58 10.97 1.80
N ASP A 97 -13.87 12.24 2.06
CA ASP A 97 -14.06 13.30 1.06
C ASP A 97 -12.85 14.24 1.01
N GLY A 98 -11.65 13.75 1.34
CA GLY A 98 -10.41 14.51 1.25
C GLY A 98 -10.02 14.85 -0.19
N VAL A 99 -8.82 15.42 -0.37
CA VAL A 99 -8.34 15.88 -1.68
C VAL A 99 -8.05 14.76 -2.69
N GLY A 100 -7.96 13.51 -2.22
CA GLY A 100 -7.53 12.37 -3.04
C GLY A 100 -6.03 12.36 -3.29
N MET A 101 -5.59 11.53 -4.24
CA MET A 101 -4.18 11.41 -4.64
C MET A 101 -4.05 11.30 -6.16
N THR A 102 -3.02 11.93 -6.72
CA THR A 102 -2.58 11.61 -8.10
C THR A 102 -1.85 10.25 -8.15
N SER A 103 -1.51 9.77 -9.34
CA SER A 103 -0.74 8.53 -9.50
C SER A 103 0.64 8.63 -8.83
N GLU A 104 1.31 9.77 -8.99
CA GLU A 104 2.62 10.04 -8.41
C GLU A 104 2.55 10.12 -6.88
N GLU A 105 1.49 10.72 -6.33
CA GLU A 105 1.25 10.78 -4.89
C GLU A 105 0.90 9.40 -4.31
N LEU A 106 0.12 8.60 -5.02
CA LEU A 106 -0.19 7.23 -4.62
C LEU A 106 1.07 6.35 -4.57
N VAL A 107 1.91 6.39 -5.61
CA VAL A 107 3.14 5.59 -5.68
C VAL A 107 4.16 6.09 -4.66
N ARG A 108 4.47 7.40 -4.64
CA ARG A 108 5.49 7.95 -3.72
C ARG A 108 5.02 8.00 -2.28
N GLY A 109 3.72 8.19 -2.05
CA GLY A 109 3.13 8.31 -0.72
C GLY A 109 2.78 6.96 -0.12
N PHE A 110 1.93 6.18 -0.79
CA PHE A 110 1.35 4.94 -0.26
C PHE A 110 2.14 3.66 -0.58
N MET A 111 2.89 3.61 -1.69
CA MET A 111 3.67 2.42 -2.05
C MET A 111 5.12 2.46 -1.51
N ARG A 112 5.68 3.65 -1.28
CA ARG A 112 7.04 3.81 -0.74
C ARG A 112 7.10 3.74 0.79
N LEU A 113 7.84 2.78 1.33
CA LEU A 113 8.05 2.68 2.78
C LEU A 113 8.89 3.84 3.33
N ALA A 114 8.65 4.21 4.60
CA ALA A 114 9.44 5.17 5.37
C ALA A 114 9.59 6.59 4.74
N THR A 115 8.53 7.14 4.15
CA THR A 115 8.56 8.50 3.59
C THR A 115 8.62 9.59 4.67
N ASP A 116 9.31 10.69 4.37
CA ASP A 116 9.41 11.89 5.23
C ASP A 116 8.35 12.95 4.93
N GLU A 117 7.37 12.63 4.09
CA GLU A 117 6.37 13.55 3.56
C GLU A 117 5.64 14.37 4.64
N LYS A 118 5.34 13.76 5.79
CA LYS A 118 4.66 14.45 6.89
C LYS A 118 5.59 15.36 7.72
N VAL A 119 6.90 15.17 7.60
CA VAL A 119 7.92 16.03 8.23
C VAL A 119 8.20 17.23 7.35
N THR A 120 8.37 17.00 6.05
CA THR A 120 8.60 18.07 5.07
C THR A 120 7.35 18.93 4.86
N ASN A 121 6.17 18.31 4.89
CA ASN A 121 4.88 18.98 4.73
C ASN A 121 3.98 18.71 5.96
N PRO A 122 4.22 19.39 7.10
CA PRO A 122 3.49 19.16 8.35
C PRO A 122 2.08 19.78 8.36
N ILE A 123 1.78 20.64 7.38
CA ILE A 123 0.52 21.36 7.25
C ILE A 123 -0.22 20.89 6.00
N SER A 124 -1.53 20.65 6.13
CA SER A 124 -2.38 20.24 5.02
C SER A 124 -2.60 21.38 4.01
N VAL A 125 -2.93 21.02 2.75
CA VAL A 125 -2.92 21.96 1.63
C VAL A 125 -4.10 22.93 1.71
N LYS A 126 -5.31 22.39 1.96
CA LYS A 126 -6.58 23.11 1.85
C LYS A 126 -6.96 23.82 3.15
N PHE A 127 -7.04 23.08 4.26
CA PHE A 127 -7.50 23.64 5.54
C PHE A 127 -6.38 24.10 6.48
N LYS A 128 -5.11 24.00 6.03
CA LYS A 128 -3.92 24.41 6.80
C LYS A 128 -3.87 23.79 8.20
N ARG A 129 -4.31 22.54 8.32
CA ARG A 129 -4.34 21.77 9.56
C ARG A 129 -2.96 21.19 9.84
N ARG A 130 -2.58 21.09 11.11
CA ARG A 130 -1.43 20.27 11.50
C ARG A 130 -1.77 18.81 11.27
N ARG A 131 -0.97 18.12 10.45
CA ARG A 131 -1.14 16.69 10.18
C ARG A 131 -0.93 15.88 11.47
N ALA A 132 -1.84 14.93 11.71
CA ALA A 132 -2.00 14.20 12.97
C ALA A 132 -1.56 12.73 12.88
N GLY A 133 -1.55 12.12 11.69
CA GLY A 133 -1.19 10.70 11.54
C GLY A 133 0.31 10.44 11.73
N ARG A 134 0.66 9.29 12.31
CA ARG A 134 2.07 8.93 12.55
C ARG A 134 2.80 8.54 11.25
N LYS A 135 4.10 8.84 11.19
CA LYS A 135 4.98 8.61 10.02
C LYS A 135 4.95 7.14 9.57
N GLY A 136 4.60 6.89 8.31
CA GLY A 136 4.74 5.58 7.67
C GLY A 136 3.76 4.48 8.11
N ILE A 137 2.90 4.72 9.12
CA ILE A 137 2.09 3.66 9.75
C ILE A 137 0.81 3.32 8.96
N GLY A 138 0.28 4.20 8.12
CA GLY A 138 -1.01 4.00 7.44
C GLY A 138 -1.15 2.68 6.67
N ARG A 139 -0.15 2.28 5.87
CA ARG A 139 -0.15 1.00 5.14
C ARG A 139 -0.03 -0.22 6.05
N PHE A 140 0.73 -0.08 7.14
CA PHE A 140 0.91 -1.10 8.17
C PHE A 140 -0.36 -1.26 9.01
N ALA A 141 -1.13 -0.19 9.21
CA ALA A 141 -2.45 -0.24 9.81
C ALA A 141 -3.43 -1.03 8.92
N ALA A 142 -3.39 -0.84 7.59
CA ALA A 142 -4.20 -1.64 6.68
C ALA A 142 -3.80 -3.14 6.69
N GLU A 143 -2.51 -3.45 6.65
CA GLU A 143 -1.99 -4.83 6.78
C GLU A 143 -2.38 -5.48 8.11
N ARG A 144 -2.33 -4.71 9.21
CA ARG A 144 -2.70 -5.16 10.54
C ARG A 144 -4.18 -5.53 10.64
N LEU A 145 -5.04 -4.82 9.91
CA LEU A 145 -6.50 -4.99 9.97
C LEU A 145 -7.00 -6.17 9.13
N GLY A 146 -6.42 -6.41 7.96
CA GLY A 146 -6.87 -7.48 7.07
C GLY A 146 -5.81 -7.92 6.06
N LYS A 147 -6.11 -9.01 5.36
CA LYS A 147 -5.17 -9.63 4.42
C LYS A 147 -5.25 -9.07 3.01
N LYS A 148 -6.31 -8.32 2.68
CA LYS A 148 -6.44 -7.64 1.39
C LYS A 148 -6.81 -6.18 1.60
N LEU A 149 -6.20 -5.28 0.84
CA LEU A 149 -6.58 -3.88 0.76
C LEU A 149 -6.92 -3.54 -0.68
N THR A 150 -8.10 -2.97 -0.91
CA THR A 150 -8.42 -2.24 -2.14
C THR A 150 -8.48 -0.75 -1.81
N LEU A 151 -7.55 0.02 -2.39
CA LEU A 151 -7.50 1.47 -2.30
C LEU A 151 -8.06 2.05 -3.58
N THR A 152 -9.07 2.91 -3.48
CA THR A 152 -9.59 3.71 -4.59
C THR A 152 -9.48 5.19 -4.25
N THR A 153 -8.92 6.01 -5.13
CA THR A 153 -8.69 7.44 -4.87
C THR A 153 -8.85 8.28 -6.14
N ALA A 154 -9.27 9.53 -5.97
CA ALA A 154 -9.46 10.47 -7.06
C ALA A 154 -9.23 11.90 -6.57
N THR A 155 -8.48 12.70 -7.33
CA THR A 155 -8.46 14.16 -7.19
C THR A 155 -9.65 14.78 -7.91
N ALA A 156 -10.06 16.00 -7.57
CA ALA A 156 -11.26 16.63 -8.14
C ALA A 156 -11.20 16.81 -9.68
N ASP A 157 -10.00 17.06 -10.20
CA ASP A 157 -9.70 17.32 -11.62
C ASP A 157 -9.51 16.06 -12.48
N ALA A 158 -9.30 14.89 -11.86
CA ALA A 158 -9.15 13.65 -12.61
C ALA A 158 -10.45 13.24 -13.35
N SER A 159 -10.34 12.58 -14.49
CA SER A 159 -11.50 12.01 -15.21
C SER A 159 -11.92 10.65 -14.68
N SER A 160 -11.00 9.91 -14.07
CA SER A 160 -11.19 8.55 -13.52
C SER A 160 -10.58 8.46 -12.11
N ALA A 161 -10.95 7.42 -11.36
CA ALA A 161 -10.32 7.09 -10.10
C ALA A 161 -9.20 6.05 -10.31
N LEU A 162 -8.15 6.13 -9.49
CA LEU A 162 -7.10 5.13 -9.41
C LEU A 162 -7.53 4.05 -8.42
N ARG A 163 -7.38 2.78 -8.82
CA ARG A 163 -7.62 1.63 -7.95
C ARG A 163 -6.38 0.74 -7.90
N VAL A 164 -5.97 0.41 -6.68
CA VAL A 164 -4.86 -0.51 -6.38
C VAL A 164 -5.36 -1.58 -5.43
N GLU A 165 -5.06 -2.84 -5.75
CA GLU A 165 -5.33 -3.98 -4.87
C GLU A 165 -4.04 -4.58 -4.35
N ILE A 166 -3.92 -4.67 -3.04
CA ILE A 166 -2.77 -5.24 -2.36
C ILE A 166 -3.23 -6.49 -1.62
N ASP A 167 -2.66 -7.62 -2.03
CA ASP A 167 -2.77 -8.87 -1.29
C ASP A 167 -1.54 -9.02 -0.38
N TRP A 168 -1.74 -8.83 0.92
CA TRP A 168 -0.68 -8.91 1.91
C TRP A 168 -0.12 -10.33 2.06
N GLU A 169 -0.83 -11.36 1.59
CA GLU A 169 -0.33 -12.74 1.62
C GLU A 169 0.77 -12.99 0.56
N ARG A 170 0.96 -12.08 -0.41
CA ARG A 170 2.09 -12.13 -1.35
C ARG A 170 3.42 -11.74 -0.70
N PHE A 171 3.39 -11.06 0.45
CA PHE A 171 4.56 -10.54 1.19
C PHE A 171 5.13 -11.61 2.13
N THR A 172 5.59 -12.72 1.57
CA THR A 172 6.13 -13.86 2.33
C THR A 172 7.64 -13.75 2.56
N PRO A 173 8.17 -14.31 3.66
CA PRO A 173 9.61 -14.42 3.87
C PRO A 173 10.34 -15.11 2.71
N GLY A 174 11.57 -14.71 2.44
CA GLY A 174 12.42 -15.24 1.37
C GLY A 174 12.20 -14.58 0.00
N LYS A 175 11.28 -13.61 -0.10
CA LYS A 175 11.09 -12.80 -1.31
C LYS A 175 11.66 -11.40 -1.14
N GLU A 176 12.18 -10.83 -2.22
CA GLU A 176 12.57 -9.42 -2.25
C GLU A 176 11.33 -8.52 -2.31
N LEU A 177 11.24 -7.55 -1.41
CA LEU A 177 10.11 -6.63 -1.35
C LEU A 177 9.92 -5.87 -2.69
N GLY A 178 11.02 -5.50 -3.35
CA GLY A 178 10.99 -4.75 -4.60
C GLY A 178 10.43 -5.51 -5.80
N ALA A 179 10.35 -6.84 -5.73
CA ALA A 179 9.78 -7.67 -6.79
C ALA A 179 8.26 -7.80 -6.70
N ILE A 180 7.65 -7.43 -5.57
CA ILE A 180 6.20 -7.52 -5.38
C ILE A 180 5.54 -6.27 -5.97
N SER A 181 4.71 -6.46 -7.00
CA SER A 181 3.95 -5.38 -7.61
C SER A 181 2.45 -5.47 -7.33
N ALA A 182 1.78 -4.32 -7.36
CA ALA A 182 0.32 -4.22 -7.31
C ALA A 182 -0.12 -3.33 -8.49
N PRO A 183 -0.94 -3.84 -9.42
CA PRO A 183 -1.33 -3.06 -10.58
C PRO A 183 -2.19 -1.87 -10.18
N ILE A 184 -1.97 -0.74 -10.87
CA ILE A 184 -2.83 0.43 -10.78
C ILE A 184 -3.79 0.40 -11.97
N THR A 185 -5.07 0.47 -11.69
CA THR A 185 -6.14 0.46 -12.70
C THR A 185 -6.94 1.75 -12.65
N LEU A 186 -7.46 2.17 -13.80
CA LEU A 186 -8.41 3.28 -13.88
C LEU A 186 -9.82 2.72 -13.80
N VAL A 187 -10.63 3.28 -12.91
CA VAL A 187 -12.04 2.92 -12.73
C VAL A 187 -12.93 4.17 -12.79
N PRO A 188 -14.22 4.05 -13.13
CA PRO A 188 -15.15 5.17 -13.09
C PRO A 188 -15.18 5.83 -11.71
N LYS A 189 -15.33 7.16 -11.69
CA LYS A 189 -15.46 7.91 -10.45
C LYS A 189 -16.85 7.70 -9.85
N GLU A 190 -16.88 7.24 -8.60
CA GLU A 190 -18.10 7.23 -7.78
C GLU A 190 -18.30 8.55 -7.02
N ARG A 191 -17.23 9.33 -6.83
CA ARG A 191 -17.21 10.62 -6.14
C ARG A 191 -16.29 11.60 -6.86
N LEU A 192 -16.50 12.89 -6.65
CA LEU A 192 -15.69 13.95 -7.25
C LEU A 192 -14.21 13.83 -6.85
N HIS A 193 -13.96 13.67 -5.55
CA HIS A 193 -12.64 13.49 -4.95
C HIS A 193 -12.72 12.63 -3.68
N GLY A 194 -11.56 12.25 -3.15
CA GLY A 194 -11.41 11.54 -1.87
C GLY A 194 -10.75 10.19 -2.01
N THR A 195 -10.63 9.47 -0.89
CA THR A 195 -10.06 8.13 -0.85
C THR A 195 -11.02 7.14 -0.18
N THR A 196 -11.01 5.90 -0.66
CA THR A 196 -11.69 4.76 -0.04
C THR A 196 -10.69 3.63 0.15
N LEU A 197 -10.57 3.18 1.40
CA LEU A 197 -9.82 2.01 1.79
C LEU A 197 -10.80 0.92 2.15
N ARG A 198 -10.80 -0.17 1.38
CA ARG A 198 -11.59 -1.37 1.66
C ARG A 198 -10.64 -2.48 2.09
N ILE A 199 -10.71 -2.86 3.35
CA ILE A 199 -9.85 -3.87 3.96
C ILE A 199 -10.69 -5.13 4.16
N GLU A 200 -10.27 -6.23 3.54
CA GLU A 200 -11.03 -7.49 3.51
C GLU A 200 -10.23 -8.62 4.13
N ARG A 201 -10.92 -9.72 4.47
CA ARG A 201 -10.33 -10.89 5.14
C ARG A 201 -9.67 -10.44 6.45
N LEU A 202 -10.49 -9.87 7.34
CA LEU A 202 -10.02 -9.21 8.56
C LEU A 202 -9.28 -10.21 9.47
N ARG A 203 -8.25 -9.73 10.15
CA ARG A 203 -7.43 -10.56 11.05
C ARG A 203 -8.08 -10.78 12.42
N ASP A 204 -8.86 -9.80 12.86
CA ASP A 204 -9.59 -9.84 14.12
C ASP A 204 -11.10 -9.91 13.86
N ASN A 205 -11.85 -10.36 14.87
CA ASN A 205 -13.31 -10.30 14.83
C ASN A 205 -13.79 -8.89 15.20
N TRP A 206 -14.69 -8.34 14.41
CA TRP A 206 -15.25 -7.00 14.64
C TRP A 206 -16.77 -7.04 14.77
N PRO A 207 -17.36 -6.36 15.77
CA PRO A 207 -18.82 -6.24 15.83
C PRO A 207 -19.32 -5.43 14.62
N PRO A 208 -20.38 -5.88 13.92
CA PRO A 208 -20.98 -5.12 12.83
C PRO A 208 -21.36 -3.72 13.30
N THR A 209 -20.84 -2.67 12.65
CA THR A 209 -21.08 -1.27 13.06
C THR A 209 -20.92 -0.31 11.89
N THR A 210 -21.71 0.76 11.86
CA THR A 210 -21.62 1.86 10.89
C THR A 210 -21.53 3.20 11.61
N TRP A 211 -20.51 3.99 11.26
CA TRP A 211 -20.27 5.34 11.78
C TRP A 211 -20.35 6.35 10.61
N PRO A 212 -21.40 7.18 10.53
CA PRO A 212 -21.65 8.11 9.42
C PRO A 212 -20.86 9.44 9.50
#